data_AF-A0A7C1VYQ5-F1
#
_entry.id   AF-A0A7C1VYQ5-F1
#
_cell.length_a   1.000
_cell.length_b   1.000
_cell.length_c   1.000
_cell.angle_alpha   90.00
_cell.angle_beta   90.00
_cell.angle_gamma   90.00
#
_symmetry.space_group_name_H-M   'P 1'
#
loop_
_entity.id
_entity.type
_entity.pdbx_description
1 polymer ?
#
loop_
_entity_poly.entity_id
_entity_poly.type
_entity_poly.pdbx_seq_one_letter_code
_entity_poly.pdbx_strand_id
1 'polypeptide(L)'
;MLVKKVRYAFQSLLRSLTGALREIGISWQYISLIIISLVTILYLSFSIYSVVKRGKENFDRIEQENERFLSLQKEGEALEDELEYTRSLEFKESFVRDSLNYARSNQDIYYIKREEEIEYEYLEKNKDPIVIDNSKEWWQVLVLGK
;
A
#
# COMPACT_ATOMS: atom_id res chain seq x y z
N MET A 1 -2.12 -39.13 -34.75
CA MET A 1 -2.33 -40.55 -34.36
C MET A 1 -2.48 -40.74 -32.85
N LEU A 2 -1.70 -40.04 -32.02
CA LEU A 2 -1.71 -40.14 -30.54
C LEU A 2 -3.06 -39.83 -29.89
N VAL A 3 -3.76 -38.78 -30.30
CA VAL A 3 -5.06 -38.39 -29.73
C VAL A 3 -6.13 -39.47 -29.87
N LYS A 4 -6.15 -40.20 -31.00
CA LYS A 4 -7.08 -41.32 -31.21
C LYS A 4 -6.76 -42.49 -30.27
N LYS A 5 -5.48 -42.76 -30.00
CA LYS A 5 -5.02 -43.82 -29.12
C LYS A 5 -5.36 -43.53 -27.65
N VAL A 6 -5.16 -42.27 -27.22
CA VAL A 6 -5.57 -41.78 -25.88
C VAL A 6 -7.09 -41.88 -25.71
N ARG A 7 -7.87 -41.44 -26.71
CA ARG A 7 -9.33 -41.52 -26.66
C ARG A 7 -9.83 -42.97 -26.58
N TYR A 8 -9.24 -43.89 -27.34
CA TYR A 8 -9.60 -45.31 -27.27
C TYR A 8 -9.25 -45.93 -25.91
N ALA A 9 -8.06 -45.62 -25.37
CA ALA A 9 -7.65 -46.09 -24.04
C ALA A 9 -8.59 -45.56 -22.93
N PHE A 10 -9.02 -44.30 -23.05
CA PHE A 10 -9.98 -43.70 -22.13
C PHE A 10 -11.36 -44.36 -22.25
N GLN A 11 -11.82 -44.63 -23.46
CA GLN A 11 -13.10 -45.33 -23.69
C GLN A 11 -13.08 -46.78 -23.20
N SER A 12 -11.95 -47.50 -23.33
CA SER A 12 -11.83 -48.86 -22.80
C SER A 12 -11.81 -48.87 -21.27
N LEU A 13 -11.13 -47.91 -20.65
CA LEU A 13 -11.14 -47.73 -19.19
C LEU A 13 -12.54 -47.37 -18.67
N LEU A 14 -13.26 -46.49 -19.36
CA LEU A 14 -14.62 -46.15 -19.00
C LEU A 14 -15.55 -47.37 -19.09
N ARG A 15 -15.39 -48.23 -20.09
CA ARG A 15 -16.18 -49.46 -20.22
C ARG A 15 -15.87 -50.51 -19.16
N SER A 16 -14.61 -50.67 -18.76
CA SER A 16 -14.26 -51.59 -17.67
C SER A 16 -14.78 -51.08 -16.33
N LEU A 17 -14.70 -49.77 -16.09
CA LEU A 17 -15.27 -49.12 -14.91
C LEU A 17 -16.78 -49.28 -14.84
N THR A 18 -17.52 -49.08 -15.94
CA THR A 18 -18.98 -49.25 -15.92
C THR A 18 -19.40 -50.70 -15.70
N GLY A 19 -18.63 -51.67 -16.20
CA GLY A 19 -18.84 -53.09 -15.91
C GLY A 19 -18.68 -53.41 -14.42
N ALA A 20 -17.55 -52.99 -13.84
CA ALA A 20 -17.26 -53.21 -12.41
C ALA A 20 -18.28 -52.51 -11.49
N LEU A 21 -18.69 -51.28 -11.82
CA LEU A 21 -19.70 -50.54 -11.05
C LEU A 21 -21.09 -51.22 -11.08
N ARG A 22 -21.42 -51.88 -12.20
CA ARG A 22 -22.67 -52.64 -12.34
C ARG A 22 -22.68 -53.92 -11.51
N GLU A 23 -21.52 -54.57 -11.32
CA GLU A 23 -21.39 -55.76 -10.46
C GLU A 23 -21.53 -55.43 -8.97
N ILE A 24 -21.12 -54.22 -8.55
CA ILE A 24 -21.23 -53.76 -7.15
C ILE A 24 -22.66 -53.24 -6.84
N GLY A 25 -23.52 -53.11 -7.86
CA GLY A 25 -24.90 -52.66 -7.70
C GLY A 25 -25.04 -51.16 -7.36
N ILE A 26 -23.98 -50.37 -7.53
CA ILE A 26 -23.98 -48.94 -7.23
C ILE A 26 -24.57 -48.19 -8.41
N SER A 27 -25.63 -47.41 -8.18
CA SER A 27 -26.20 -46.56 -9.21
C SER A 27 -25.27 -45.37 -9.52
N TRP A 28 -25.21 -44.97 -10.79
CA TRP A 28 -24.43 -43.82 -11.25
C TRP A 28 -24.77 -42.52 -10.52
N GLN A 29 -25.99 -42.41 -9.97
CA GLN A 29 -26.45 -41.25 -9.20
C GLN A 29 -25.70 -41.10 -7.87
N TYR A 30 -25.38 -42.21 -7.19
CA TYR A 30 -24.61 -42.15 -5.95
C TYR A 30 -23.17 -41.72 -6.21
N ILE A 31 -22.58 -42.18 -7.32
CA ILE A 31 -21.20 -41.83 -7.71
C ILE A 31 -21.11 -40.35 -8.07
N SER A 32 -22.08 -39.82 -8.84
CA SER A 32 -22.10 -38.39 -9.18
C SER A 32 -22.29 -37.53 -7.94
N LEU A 33 -23.14 -37.93 -6.99
CA LEU A 33 -23.31 -37.22 -5.71
C LEU A 33 -22.01 -37.21 -4.89
N ILE A 34 -21.29 -38.33 -4.80
CA ILE A 34 -20.00 -38.41 -4.10
C ILE A 34 -18.98 -37.49 -4.76
N ILE A 35 -18.90 -37.48 -6.10
CA ILE A 35 -17.97 -36.62 -6.83
C ILE A 35 -18.31 -35.14 -6.61
N ILE A 36 -19.59 -34.77 -6.70
CA ILE A 36 -20.04 -33.39 -6.45
C ILE A 36 -19.71 -32.97 -5.02
N SER A 37 -20.02 -33.82 -4.03
CA SER A 37 -19.69 -33.59 -2.63
C SER A 37 -18.19 -33.36 -2.44
N LEU A 38 -17.35 -34.19 -3.06
CA LEU A 38 -15.89 -34.07 -2.98
C LEU A 38 -15.41 -32.74 -3.57
N VAL A 39 -15.91 -32.36 -4.74
CA VAL A 39 -15.58 -31.09 -5.39
C VAL A 39 -16.02 -29.91 -4.53
N THR A 40 -17.21 -29.95 -3.95
CA THR A 40 -17.70 -28.90 -3.05
C THR A 40 -16.83 -28.78 -1.80
N ILE A 41 -16.43 -29.89 -1.18
CA ILE A 41 -15.54 -29.88 -0.01
C ILE A 41 -14.19 -29.26 -0.36
N LEU A 42 -13.60 -29.66 -1.49
CA LEU A 42 -12.32 -29.10 -1.95
C LEU A 42 -12.43 -27.60 -2.25
N TYR A 43 -13.51 -27.19 -2.91
CA TYR A 43 -13.77 -25.78 -3.20
C TYR A 43 -13.91 -24.94 -1.92
N LEU A 44 -14.70 -25.41 -0.95
CA LEU A 44 -14.88 -24.74 0.34
C LEU A 44 -13.55 -24.65 1.11
N SER A 45 -12.79 -25.74 1.13
CA SER A 45 -11.49 -25.79 1.80
C SER A 45 -10.52 -24.76 1.20
N PHE A 46 -10.47 -24.67 -0.13
CA PHE A 46 -9.64 -23.69 -0.83
C PHE A 46 -10.11 -22.26 -0.57
N SER A 47 -11.43 -22.03 -0.57
CA SER A 47 -12.02 -20.72 -0.29
C SER A 47 -11.64 -20.23 1.10
N ILE A 48 -11.83 -21.07 2.13
CA ILE A 48 -11.46 -20.78 3.53
C ILE A 48 -9.97 -20.46 3.62
N TYR A 49 -9.10 -21.30 3.04
CA TYR A 49 -7.67 -21.06 3.03
C TYR A 49 -7.31 -19.70 2.41
N SER A 50 -7.94 -19.35 1.30
CA SER A 50 -7.69 -18.06 0.63
C SER A 50 -8.14 -16.85 1.45
N VAL A 51 -9.23 -16.98 2.21
CA VAL A 51 -9.75 -15.92 3.08
C VAL A 51 -8.83 -15.74 4.28
N VAL A 52 -8.41 -16.84 4.93
CA VAL A 52 -7.47 -16.79 6.05
C VAL A 52 -6.13 -16.18 5.64
N LYS A 53 -5.59 -16.58 4.48
CA LYS A 53 -4.35 -16.02 3.95
C LYS A 53 -4.46 -14.50 3.73
N ARG A 54 -5.53 -14.04 3.07
CA ARG A 54 -5.78 -12.61 2.85
C ARG A 54 -6.02 -11.85 4.16
N GLY A 55 -6.69 -12.47 5.12
CA GLY A 55 -6.91 -11.90 6.44
C GLY A 55 -5.58 -11.64 7.16
N LYS A 56 -4.66 -12.59 7.11
CA LYS A 56 -3.31 -12.43 7.66
C LYS A 56 -2.52 -11.34 6.95
N GLU A 57 -2.48 -11.35 5.62
CA GLU A 57 -1.77 -10.33 4.83
C GLU A 57 -2.30 -8.91 5.10
N ASN A 58 -3.63 -8.76 5.24
CA ASN A 58 -4.23 -7.48 5.60
C ASN A 58 -3.89 -7.06 7.03
N PHE A 59 -3.87 -8.00 7.97
CA PHE A 59 -3.49 -7.73 9.35
C PHE A 59 -2.05 -7.22 9.43
N ASP A 60 -1.12 -7.96 8.80
CA ASP A 60 0.30 -7.57 8.75
C ASP A 60 0.47 -6.19 8.09
N ARG A 61 -0.30 -5.88 7.05
CA ARG A 61 -0.27 -4.56 6.40
C ARG A 61 -0.80 -3.45 7.32
N ILE A 62 -1.90 -3.69 8.02
CA ILE A 62 -2.49 -2.72 8.97
C ILE A 62 -1.51 -2.44 10.10
N GLU A 63 -0.82 -3.47 10.61
CA GLU A 63 0.19 -3.32 11.65
C GLU A 63 1.35 -2.43 11.18
N GLN A 64 1.87 -2.67 9.98
CA GLN A 64 2.92 -1.83 9.37
C GLN A 64 2.47 -0.38 9.13
N GLU A 65 1.24 -0.17 8.67
CA GLU A 65 0.68 1.17 8.48
C GLU A 65 0.51 1.90 9.82
N ASN A 66 0.12 1.19 10.87
CA ASN A 66 -0.01 1.74 12.21
C ASN A 66 1.35 2.12 12.82
N GLU A 67 2.38 1.28 12.65
CA GLU A 67 3.75 1.62 13.06
C GLU A 67 4.27 2.88 12.35
N ARG A 68 4.03 3.00 11.03
CA ARG A 68 4.39 4.20 10.26
C ARG A 68 3.62 5.43 10.71
N PHE A 69 2.34 5.28 11.02
CA PHE A 69 1.54 6.37 11.54
C PHE A 69 2.10 6.88 12.87
N LEU A 70 2.44 5.97 13.79
CA LEU A 70 3.05 6.34 15.07
C LEU A 70 4.42 7.00 14.92
N SER A 71 5.25 6.56 13.97
CA SER A 71 6.53 7.22 13.71
C SER A 71 6.35 8.64 13.16
N LEU A 72 5.41 8.82 12.23
CA LEU A 72 5.11 10.12 11.66
C LEU A 72 4.49 11.07 12.69
N GLN A 73 3.65 10.55 13.59
CA GLN A 73 3.10 11.35 14.68
C GLN A 73 4.21 11.87 15.61
N LYS A 74 5.14 10.99 16.01
CA LYS A 74 6.29 11.40 16.84
C LYS A 74 7.19 12.41 16.13
N GLU A 75 7.42 12.24 14.83
CA GLU A 75 8.18 13.20 14.03
C GLU A 75 7.46 14.54 13.93
N GLY A 76 6.13 14.53 13.76
CA GLY A 76 5.30 15.73 13.78
C GLY A 76 5.37 16.46 15.12
N GLU A 77 5.25 15.75 16.24
CA GLU A 77 5.39 16.33 17.58
C GLU A 77 6.80 16.93 17.78
N ALA A 78 7.86 16.22 17.38
CA ALA A 78 9.23 16.74 17.48
C ALA A 78 9.46 17.99 16.62
N LEU A 79 8.89 18.03 15.41
CA LEU A 79 8.96 19.20 14.54
C LEU A 79 8.14 20.38 15.09
N GLU A 80 7.02 20.11 15.74
CA GLU A 80 6.21 21.13 16.41
C GLU A 80 6.98 21.74 17.60
N ASP A 81 7.64 20.91 18.40
CA ASP A 81 8.53 21.35 19.48
C ASP A 81 9.70 22.19 18.94
N GLU A 82 10.32 21.77 17.83
CA GLU A 82 11.42 22.52 17.20
C GLU A 82 10.95 23.87 16.63
N LEU A 83 9.74 23.91 16.06
CA LEU A 83 9.10 25.15 15.60
C LEU A 83 8.78 26.09 16.76
N GLU A 84 8.27 25.57 17.87
CA GLU A 84 8.00 26.35 19.07
C GLU A 84 9.31 26.92 19.65
N TYR A 85 10.35 26.08 19.75
CA TYR A 85 11.68 26.52 20.17
C TYR A 85 12.25 27.60 19.24
N THR A 86 12.16 27.42 17.93
CA THR A 86 12.62 28.42 16.94
C THR A 86 11.86 29.75 17.07
N ARG A 87 10.59 29.70 17.45
CA ARG A 87 9.77 30.91 17.69
C ARG A 87 10.07 31.59 19.03
N SER A 88 10.64 30.85 19.99
CA SER A 88 10.98 31.35 21.31
C SER A 88 11.97 32.52 21.27
N LEU A 89 11.95 33.32 22.32
CA LEU A 89 12.86 34.47 22.47
C LEU A 89 14.31 34.01 22.68
N GLU A 90 14.49 32.86 23.33
CA GLU A 90 15.77 32.24 23.63
C GLU A 90 16.53 31.84 22.35
N PHE A 91 15.83 31.24 21.38
CA PHE A 91 16.42 30.94 20.07
C PHE A 91 16.79 32.21 19.29
N LYS A 92 15.96 33.26 19.34
CA LYS A 92 16.25 34.53 18.67
C LYS A 92 17.50 35.19 19.25
N GLU A 93 17.65 35.16 20.57
CA GLU A 93 18.84 35.68 21.25
C GLU A 93 20.09 34.87 20.91
N SER A 94 20.02 33.54 20.92
CA SER A 94 21.16 32.69 20.55
C SER A 94 21.52 32.84 19.07
N PHE A 95 20.55 32.89 18.17
CA PHE A 95 20.77 33.08 16.74
C PHE A 95 21.44 34.43 16.43
N VAL A 96 20.97 35.51 17.05
CA VAL A 96 21.57 36.86 16.92
C VAL A 96 23.00 36.89 17.45
N ARG A 97 23.25 36.18 18.55
CA ARG A 97 24.58 36.09 19.16
C ARG A 97 25.56 35.29 18.32
N ASP A 98 25.17 34.08 17.94
CA ASP A 98 26.08 33.08 17.38
C ASP A 98 26.22 33.23 15.86
N SER A 99 25.12 33.55 15.17
CA SER A 99 25.09 33.59 13.71
C SER A 99 25.35 34.99 13.16
N LEU A 100 24.94 36.04 13.88
CA LEU A 100 25.10 37.43 13.45
C LEU A 100 26.19 38.18 14.21
N ASN A 101 26.77 37.56 15.25
CA ASN A 101 27.88 38.10 16.05
C ASN A 101 27.61 39.51 16.60
N TYR A 102 26.33 39.83 16.84
CA TYR A 102 25.90 41.18 17.21
C TYR A 102 26.12 41.52 18.69
N ALA A 103 26.36 40.52 19.54
CA ALA A 103 26.58 40.73 20.98
C ALA A 103 27.51 39.67 21.57
N ARG A 104 28.35 40.04 22.55
CA ARG A 104 29.19 39.10 23.31
C ARG A 104 28.44 38.48 24.50
N SER A 105 29.07 37.49 25.15
CA SER A 105 28.87 36.96 26.52
C SER A 105 27.96 37.70 27.50
N ASN A 106 28.22 39.00 27.53
CA ASN A 106 28.04 39.90 28.64
C ASN A 106 27.36 41.22 28.20
N GLN A 107 26.65 41.19 27.08
CA GLN A 107 25.89 42.32 26.54
C GLN A 107 24.41 41.97 26.45
N ASP A 108 23.55 42.92 26.83
CA ASP A 108 22.10 42.76 26.83
C ASP A 108 21.52 42.96 25.42
N ILE A 109 20.63 42.07 24.99
CA ILE A 109 19.90 42.16 23.72
C ILE A 109 18.48 42.63 24.01
N TYR A 110 18.05 43.72 23.38
CA TYR A 110 16.70 44.27 23.54
C TYR A 110 15.85 43.97 22.30
N TYR A 111 14.73 43.27 22.49
CA TYR A 111 13.76 43.03 21.42
C TYR A 111 12.80 44.23 21.28
N ILE A 112 12.89 44.96 20.15
CA ILE A 112 11.98 46.07 19.84
C ILE A 112 10.91 45.56 18.87
N LYS A 113 9.69 45.39 19.38
CA LYS A 113 8.51 45.06 18.54
C LYS A 113 8.04 46.35 17.87
N ARG A 114 8.36 46.53 16.58
CA ARG A 114 7.83 47.64 15.77
C ARG A 114 6.48 47.25 15.18
N GLU A 115 5.50 48.14 15.27
CA GLU A 115 4.26 48.09 14.49
C GLU A 115 4.57 48.54 13.07
N GLU A 116 5.09 47.62 12.25
CA GLU A 116 4.99 47.63 10.80
C GLU A 116 5.76 46.41 10.30
N GLU A 117 5.01 45.33 10.11
CA GLU A 117 5.44 44.22 9.29
C GLU A 117 5.44 44.75 7.86
N ILE A 118 6.61 45.03 7.31
CA ILE A 118 6.74 45.22 5.87
C ILE A 118 6.37 43.86 5.29
N GLU A 119 5.14 43.77 4.80
CA GLU A 119 4.62 42.61 4.10
C GLU A 119 5.54 42.36 2.91
N TYR A 120 6.46 41.40 3.04
CA TYR A 120 7.29 41.00 1.93
C TYR A 120 6.36 40.28 0.96
N GLU A 121 5.93 41.00 -0.08
CA GLU A 121 5.25 40.40 -1.22
C GLU A 121 6.24 39.41 -1.82
N TYR A 122 6.04 38.12 -1.53
CA TYR A 122 6.76 37.05 -2.19
C TYR A 122 6.47 37.24 -3.68
N LEU A 123 7.44 37.76 -4.44
CA LEU A 123 7.36 37.71 -5.89
C LEU A 123 7.19 36.25 -6.25
N GLU A 124 5.96 35.88 -6.64
CA GLU A 124 5.59 34.56 -7.12
C GLU A 124 6.65 34.20 -8.16
N LYS A 125 7.61 33.36 -7.76
CA LYS A 125 8.72 32.95 -8.60
C LYS A 125 8.08 32.15 -9.71
N ASN A 126 7.83 32.83 -10.84
CA ASN A 126 7.43 32.33 -12.14
C ASN A 126 6.69 30.98 -12.04
N LYS A 127 5.35 31.01 -12.04
CA LYS A 127 4.55 29.80 -12.29
C LYS A 127 5.23 29.01 -13.39
N ASP A 128 5.74 27.83 -13.05
CA ASP A 128 6.28 26.91 -14.04
C ASP A 128 5.23 26.81 -15.17
N PRO A 129 5.60 27.04 -16.44
CA PRO A 129 4.62 27.08 -17.54
C PRO A 129 4.07 25.68 -17.88
N ILE A 130 4.21 24.70 -16.99
CA ILE A 130 3.71 23.35 -17.18
C ILE A 130 2.22 23.36 -16.85
N VAL A 131 1.43 23.84 -17.81
CA VAL A 131 -0.01 23.59 -17.87
C VAL A 131 -0.18 22.10 -18.16
N ILE A 132 -0.53 21.31 -17.14
CA ILE A 132 -0.79 19.87 -17.26
C ILE A 132 -2.19 19.67 -17.85
N ASP A 133 -2.36 19.93 -19.14
CA ASP A 133 -3.67 19.81 -19.81
C ASP A 133 -3.93 18.40 -20.39
N ASN A 134 -2.95 17.48 -20.33
CA ASN A 134 -3.07 16.21 -21.06
C ASN A 134 -2.56 14.99 -20.28
N SER A 135 -3.23 14.67 -19.17
CA SER A 135 -2.94 13.47 -18.35
C SER A 135 -3.07 12.15 -19.14
N LYS A 136 -3.85 12.13 -20.22
CA LYS A 136 -4.09 10.94 -21.05
C LYS A 136 -2.88 10.53 -21.89
N GLU A 137 -2.05 11.48 -22.33
CA GLU A 137 -0.86 11.21 -23.15
C GLU A 137 0.27 10.59 -22.31
N TRP A 138 0.40 10.97 -21.05
CA TRP A 138 1.40 10.40 -20.13
C TRP A 138 1.18 8.91 -19.86
N TRP A 139 -0.08 8.49 -19.72
CA TRP A 139 -0.40 7.07 -19.58
C TRP A 139 -0.03 6.27 -20.83
N GLN A 140 -0.09 6.88 -22.02
CA GLN A 140 0.34 6.21 -23.25
C GLN A 140 1.86 6.04 -23.29
N VAL A 141 2.64 7.04 -22.86
CA VAL A 141 4.11 6.94 -22.80
C VAL A 141 4.55 5.90 -21.77
N LEU A 142 3.95 5.90 -20.58
CA LEU A 142 4.26 4.94 -19.52
C LEU A 142 3.91 3.49 -19.87
N VAL A 143 2.79 3.26 -20.58
CA VAL A 143 2.30 1.90 -20.88
C VAL A 143 2.87 1.37 -22.20
N LEU A 144 3.11 2.23 -23.21
CA LEU A 144 3.54 1.80 -24.54
C LEU A 144 5.05 1.94 -24.78
N GLY A 145 5.80 2.53 -23.84
CA GLY A 145 7.27 2.46 -23.80
C GLY A 145 7.96 2.90 -25.09
N LYS A 146 7.54 4.03 -25.66
CA LYS A 146 8.30 4.73 -26.70
C LYS A 146 9.09 5.89 -26.10
#